data_AF-A0A6S7F221-F1
#
_entry.id   AF-A0A6S7F221-F1
#
_cell.length_a   1.000
_cell.length_b   1.000
_cell.length_c   1.000
_cell.angle_alpha   90.00
_cell.angle_beta   90.00
_cell.angle_gamma   90.00
#
_symmetry.space_group_name_H-M   'P 1'
#
loop_
_entity.id
_entity.type
_entity.pdbx_description
1 polymer ?
#
loop_
_entity_poly.entity_id
_entity_poly.type
_entity_poly.pdbx_seq_one_letter_code
_entity_poly.pdbx_strand_id
1 'polypeptide(L)'
;MNTASIKPLSVNGIKQLAKKISREQNITHTDALNLASRQAGYENFVHAKRQLPVASAPRGFPVYISVHWFTRRPRKDDQTPNGLRHGRELLCVHLSRPLPEIVAKHRVGHARGLYGFRMEYVDHLEHRTNVDNQEAARDLLLKAERSLRFMEATGLQPVSTKKFDAIASVLNGMPGRDHNSDWFDPVSGSYVCLDEPYAAEVKRMEAKRAHWLQSNGCKMVVPKWEGIYYAGECIPLLIGLDGALLQRVADALANLRPVVEPHPWPHETGRCNDDFVSPQREADAKPRRRRPGPSYGEYNGAVPYGGQTGIPSRWRPAKAMPIELHLQLAPLMRGLSAIGFSSRVHSKLGAARSELDNWWPLEHRDEQGRALDDIYYGGPIAVCGDSDMERLAMLTEARSIVVRGYDDCKPRRTLLAAFDAGIAELQKVERIRAAASPGASAAI
;
A
#
# COMPACT_ATOMS: atom_id res chain seq x y z
N MET A 1 -27.85 28.41 8.51
CA MET A 1 -27.88 28.08 7.07
C MET A 1 -29.12 27.23 6.81
N ASN A 2 -29.90 27.61 5.81
CA ASN A 2 -31.23 27.08 5.51
C ASN A 2 -31.13 25.62 5.03
N THR A 3 -31.73 24.67 5.77
CA THR A 3 -31.65 23.21 5.52
C THR A 3 -32.59 22.71 4.42
N ALA A 4 -33.23 23.63 3.69
CA ALA A 4 -34.37 23.36 2.81
C ALA A 4 -34.02 22.80 1.41
N SER A 5 -32.80 22.35 1.13
CA SER A 5 -32.43 21.91 -0.24
C SER A 5 -31.45 20.73 -0.28
N ILE A 6 -31.69 19.69 0.53
CA ILE A 6 -31.02 18.41 0.34
C ILE A 6 -32.10 17.38 0.02
N LYS A 7 -32.19 16.97 -1.26
CA LYS A 7 -33.04 15.86 -1.70
C LYS A 7 -32.30 14.54 -1.44
N PRO A 8 -32.69 13.72 -0.44
CA PRO A 8 -32.10 12.40 -0.27
C PRO A 8 -32.56 11.47 -1.42
N LEU A 9 -31.62 11.03 -2.26
CA LEU A 9 -31.85 10.13 -3.40
C LEU A 9 -31.95 8.63 -3.00
N SER A 10 -32.02 8.30 -1.70
CA SER A 10 -32.07 6.91 -1.23
C SER A 10 -32.88 6.72 0.05
N VAL A 11 -33.39 5.50 0.26
CA VAL A 11 -34.12 5.10 1.47
C VAL A 11 -33.26 5.27 2.73
N ASN A 12 -31.95 5.04 2.63
CA ASN A 12 -31.02 5.23 3.75
C ASN A 12 -30.79 6.73 4.05
N GLY A 13 -30.74 7.57 3.02
CA GLY A 13 -30.69 9.03 3.19
C GLY A 13 -31.93 9.57 3.94
N ILE A 14 -33.12 9.05 3.63
CA ILE A 14 -34.35 9.39 4.37
C ILE A 14 -34.28 8.94 5.83
N LYS A 15 -33.75 7.74 6.11
CA LYS A 15 -33.58 7.26 7.51
C LYS A 15 -32.59 8.09 8.32
N GLN A 16 -31.48 8.52 7.71
CA GLN A 16 -30.50 9.38 8.39
C GLN A 16 -31.05 10.78 8.66
N LEU A 17 -31.77 11.36 7.69
CA LEU A 17 -32.47 12.63 7.87
C LEU A 17 -33.56 12.52 8.96
N ALA A 18 -34.31 11.43 8.99
CA ALA A 18 -35.31 11.16 10.03
C ALA A 18 -34.70 11.04 11.43
N LYS A 19 -33.52 10.41 11.58
CA LYS A 19 -32.79 10.38 12.86
C LYS A 19 -32.42 11.79 13.35
N LYS A 20 -32.04 12.68 12.44
CA LYS A 20 -31.72 14.07 12.77
C LYS A 20 -32.98 14.84 13.18
N ILE A 21 -34.06 14.74 12.38
CA ILE A 21 -35.34 15.41 12.65
C ILE A 21 -35.97 14.93 13.96
N SER A 22 -35.95 13.62 14.24
CA SER A 22 -36.49 13.06 15.48
C SER A 22 -35.78 13.64 16.71
N ARG A 23 -34.46 13.85 16.63
CA ARG A 23 -33.66 14.47 17.70
C ARG A 23 -33.90 15.98 17.82
N GLU A 24 -34.03 16.68 16.71
CA GLU A 24 -34.19 18.15 16.70
C GLU A 24 -35.61 18.59 17.08
N GLN A 25 -36.63 17.80 16.71
CA GLN A 25 -38.04 18.17 16.89
C GLN A 25 -38.74 17.35 17.98
N ASN A 26 -38.02 16.43 18.63
CA ASN A 26 -38.54 15.55 19.69
C ASN A 26 -39.82 14.80 19.31
N ILE A 27 -39.90 14.34 18.05
CA ILE A 27 -41.02 13.56 17.50
C ILE A 27 -40.66 12.09 17.36
N THR A 28 -41.69 11.23 17.24
CA THR A 28 -41.49 9.79 17.04
C THR A 28 -40.69 9.53 15.75
N HIS A 29 -39.90 8.46 15.74
CA HIS A 29 -39.08 8.11 14.58
C HIS A 29 -39.94 7.86 13.31
N THR A 30 -41.15 7.34 13.48
CA THR A 30 -42.11 7.12 12.39
C THR A 30 -42.59 8.44 11.79
N ASP A 31 -42.89 9.44 12.62
CA ASP A 31 -43.29 10.77 12.16
C ASP A 31 -42.13 11.50 11.49
N ALA A 32 -40.92 11.35 12.04
CA ALA A 32 -39.70 11.89 11.44
C ALA A 32 -39.39 11.28 10.07
N LEU A 33 -39.66 9.98 9.87
CA LEU A 33 -39.53 9.32 8.55
C LEU A 33 -40.51 9.90 7.53
N ASN A 34 -41.75 10.15 7.93
CA ASN A 34 -42.75 10.77 7.06
C ASN A 34 -42.38 12.22 6.74
N LEU A 35 -41.89 12.99 7.72
CA LEU A 35 -41.44 14.37 7.53
C LEU A 35 -40.23 14.43 6.59
N ALA A 36 -39.23 13.58 6.81
CA ALA A 36 -38.05 13.46 5.94
C ALA A 36 -38.44 13.07 4.51
N SER A 37 -39.44 12.21 4.35
CA SER A 37 -39.96 11.79 3.03
C SER A 37 -40.67 12.93 2.30
N ARG A 38 -41.45 13.75 3.03
CA ARG A 38 -42.10 14.94 2.48
C ARG A 38 -41.09 16.03 2.08
N GLN A 39 -40.05 16.23 2.88
CA GLN A 39 -38.93 17.12 2.52
C GLN A 39 -38.21 16.66 1.25
N ALA A 40 -38.23 15.36 0.96
CA ALA A 40 -37.67 14.76 -0.25
C ALA A 40 -38.64 14.73 -1.45
N GLY A 41 -39.87 15.25 -1.31
CA GLY A 41 -40.87 15.30 -2.37
C GLY A 41 -41.79 14.08 -2.48
N TYR A 42 -41.81 13.19 -1.48
CA TYR A 42 -42.70 12.02 -1.42
C TYR A 42 -43.86 12.24 -0.44
N GLU A 43 -45.00 11.61 -0.67
CA GLU A 43 -46.20 11.76 0.17
C GLU A 43 -45.98 11.32 1.64
N ASN A 44 -45.29 10.20 1.83
CA ASN A 44 -44.94 9.59 3.11
C ASN A 44 -43.80 8.56 2.93
N PHE A 45 -43.33 7.95 4.02
CA PHE A 45 -42.23 6.99 3.96
C PHE A 45 -42.55 5.72 3.16
N VAL A 46 -43.81 5.29 3.13
CA VAL A 46 -44.25 4.13 2.33
C VAL A 46 -44.22 4.49 0.84
N HIS A 47 -44.68 5.68 0.48
CA HIS A 47 -44.63 6.23 -0.87
C HIS A 47 -43.17 6.41 -1.34
N ALA A 48 -42.31 6.96 -0.48
CA ALA A 48 -40.87 7.05 -0.72
C ALA A 48 -40.26 5.65 -0.93
N LYS A 49 -40.58 4.66 -0.10
CA LYS A 49 -40.09 3.28 -0.24
C LYS A 49 -40.58 2.59 -1.54
N ARG A 50 -41.73 2.98 -2.09
CA ARG A 50 -42.30 2.45 -3.33
C ARG A 50 -41.77 3.15 -4.59
N GLN A 51 -41.54 4.46 -4.51
CA GLN A 51 -41.10 5.28 -5.65
C GLN A 51 -39.60 5.47 -5.75
N LEU A 52 -38.90 5.52 -4.61
CA LEU A 52 -37.46 5.29 -4.62
C LEU A 52 -37.28 3.89 -5.16
N PRO A 53 -36.35 3.67 -6.12
CA PRO A 53 -36.01 2.32 -6.50
C PRO A 53 -35.69 1.58 -5.21
N VAL A 54 -36.55 0.62 -4.83
CA VAL A 54 -36.10 -0.53 -4.07
C VAL A 54 -35.01 -1.04 -4.99
N ALA A 55 -33.75 -0.71 -4.67
CA ALA A 55 -32.62 -1.25 -5.40
C ALA A 55 -32.95 -2.73 -5.50
N SER A 56 -33.27 -3.20 -6.70
CA SER A 56 -33.42 -4.60 -7.02
C SER A 56 -32.18 -5.20 -6.39
N ALA A 57 -32.34 -5.89 -5.25
CA ALA A 57 -31.26 -6.09 -4.29
C ALA A 57 -30.04 -6.48 -5.10
N PRO A 58 -29.02 -5.60 -5.22
CA PRO A 58 -28.04 -5.74 -6.27
C PRO A 58 -27.48 -7.14 -6.14
N ARG A 59 -27.64 -7.96 -7.18
CA ARG A 59 -27.21 -9.36 -7.16
C ARG A 59 -25.70 -9.33 -7.00
N GLY A 60 -25.22 -9.37 -5.77
CA GLY A 60 -23.80 -9.19 -5.45
C GLY A 60 -23.54 -8.70 -4.03
N PHE A 61 -22.28 -8.79 -3.66
CA PHE A 61 -21.73 -8.37 -2.39
C PHE A 61 -21.26 -6.92 -2.52
N PRO A 62 -21.89 -5.97 -1.82
CA PRO A 62 -21.48 -4.57 -1.88
C PRO A 62 -20.10 -4.41 -1.25
N VAL A 63 -19.22 -3.69 -1.95
CA VAL A 63 -17.90 -3.31 -1.48
C VAL A 63 -17.77 -1.80 -1.59
N TYR A 64 -17.51 -1.19 -0.46
CA TYR A 64 -17.27 0.24 -0.34
C TYR A 64 -15.78 0.52 -0.52
N ILE A 65 -15.45 1.49 -1.36
CA ILE A 65 -14.09 1.94 -1.61
C ILE A 65 -14.03 3.42 -1.27
N SER A 66 -13.16 3.83 -0.35
CA SER A 66 -13.08 5.22 0.11
C SER A 66 -11.70 5.82 -0.08
N VAL A 67 -11.64 7.07 -0.54
CA VAL A 67 -10.41 7.84 -0.69
C VAL A 67 -10.61 9.24 -0.10
N HIS A 68 -9.72 9.65 0.80
CA HIS A 68 -9.72 11.02 1.33
C HIS A 68 -8.83 11.92 0.48
N TRP A 69 -9.19 13.19 0.37
CA TRP A 69 -8.44 14.18 -0.40
C TRP A 69 -8.36 15.52 0.31
N PHE A 70 -7.34 16.30 -0.04
CA PHE A 70 -7.10 17.66 0.43
C PHE A 70 -6.36 18.46 -0.65
N THR A 71 -6.95 19.58 -1.06
CA THR A 71 -6.35 20.53 -1.98
C THR A 71 -5.53 21.56 -1.21
N ARG A 72 -4.21 21.59 -1.48
CA ARG A 72 -3.31 22.61 -0.93
C ARG A 72 -3.77 24.01 -1.33
N ARG A 73 -3.38 25.03 -0.55
CA ARG A 73 -3.78 26.41 -0.85
C ARG A 73 -3.37 26.77 -2.29
N PRO A 74 -4.30 27.29 -3.12
CA PRO A 74 -4.02 27.69 -4.48
C PRO A 74 -2.97 28.81 -4.49
N ARG A 75 -2.15 28.88 -5.55
CA ARG A 75 -1.59 30.17 -5.97
C ARG A 75 -2.76 31.09 -6.35
N LYS A 76 -2.58 32.41 -6.34
CA LYS A 76 -3.66 33.43 -6.40
C LYS A 76 -4.78 33.20 -7.44
N ASP A 77 -4.59 32.36 -8.45
CA ASP A 77 -5.48 32.19 -9.61
C ASP A 77 -6.20 30.82 -9.70
N ASP A 78 -5.96 29.87 -8.79
CA ASP A 78 -6.60 28.54 -8.87
C ASP A 78 -8.00 28.56 -8.23
N GLN A 79 -9.04 28.50 -9.06
CA GLN A 79 -10.42 28.29 -8.63
C GLN A 79 -10.63 26.82 -8.24
N THR A 80 -10.97 26.55 -6.98
CA THR A 80 -11.38 25.21 -6.55
C THR A 80 -12.81 24.91 -7.03
N PRO A 81 -13.06 23.83 -7.77
CA PRO A 81 -14.41 23.40 -8.11
C PRO A 81 -15.25 23.24 -6.83
N ASN A 82 -16.44 23.84 -6.79
CA ASN A 82 -17.38 23.78 -5.66
C ASN A 82 -16.89 24.34 -4.30
N GLY A 83 -15.72 24.98 -4.24
CA GLY A 83 -15.19 25.60 -3.01
C GLY A 83 -14.73 24.63 -1.91
N LEU A 84 -14.87 23.31 -2.11
CA LEU A 84 -14.40 22.29 -1.18
C LEU A 84 -12.90 22.09 -1.34
N ARG A 85 -12.18 22.12 -0.22
CA ARG A 85 -10.70 21.99 -0.17
C ARG A 85 -10.23 20.67 0.40
N HIS A 86 -11.17 19.85 0.86
CA HIS A 86 -10.91 18.55 1.45
C HIS A 86 -12.20 17.77 1.52
N GLY A 87 -12.09 16.45 1.43
CA GLY A 87 -13.26 15.58 1.50
C GLY A 87 -12.87 14.11 1.54
N ARG A 88 -13.90 13.27 1.41
CA ARG A 88 -13.78 11.84 1.17
C ARG A 88 -14.70 11.47 0.03
N GLU A 89 -14.15 10.84 -1.01
CA GLU A 89 -14.96 10.18 -2.04
C GLU A 89 -15.20 8.72 -1.63
N LEU A 90 -16.39 8.24 -1.94
CA LEU A 90 -16.81 6.86 -1.68
C LEU A 90 -17.35 6.27 -3.00
N LEU A 91 -17.04 5.01 -3.28
CA LEU A 91 -17.62 4.24 -4.40
C LEU A 91 -18.15 2.91 -3.89
N CYS A 92 -19.39 2.56 -4.22
CA CYS A 92 -19.96 1.25 -3.92
C CYS A 92 -19.95 0.37 -5.18
N VAL A 93 -19.14 -0.68 -5.15
CA VAL A 93 -19.01 -1.67 -6.22
C VAL A 93 -19.70 -2.96 -5.79
N HIS A 94 -20.51 -3.56 -6.66
CA HIS A 94 -21.16 -4.84 -6.37
C HIS A 94 -20.40 -5.98 -7.04
N LEU A 95 -19.77 -6.83 -6.22
CA LEU A 95 -19.02 -7.99 -6.68
C LEU A 95 -19.90 -9.26 -6.67
N SER A 96 -19.55 -10.26 -7.46
CA SER A 96 -20.20 -11.56 -7.55
C SER A 96 -19.99 -12.44 -6.31
N ARG A 97 -18.93 -12.19 -5.54
CA ARG A 97 -18.56 -12.90 -4.31
C ARG A 97 -17.97 -11.93 -3.26
N PRO A 98 -17.90 -12.31 -1.96
CA PRO A 98 -17.34 -11.47 -0.93
C PRO A 98 -15.92 -11.00 -1.24
N LEU A 99 -15.58 -9.76 -0.84
CA LEU A 99 -14.26 -9.18 -1.08
C LEU A 99 -13.08 -10.07 -0.60
N PRO A 100 -13.13 -10.73 0.58
CA PRO A 100 -12.03 -11.61 1.01
C PRO A 100 -11.80 -12.82 0.11
N GLU A 101 -12.80 -13.24 -0.66
CA GLU A 101 -12.69 -14.32 -1.65
C GLU A 101 -12.13 -13.83 -3.00
N ILE A 102 -12.26 -12.54 -3.28
CA ILE A 102 -11.65 -11.89 -4.46
C ILE A 102 -10.18 -11.61 -4.18
N VAL A 103 -9.86 -11.06 -3.02
CA VAL A 103 -8.49 -10.70 -2.65
C VAL A 103 -8.28 -10.79 -1.13
N ALA A 104 -7.28 -11.56 -0.73
CA ALA A 104 -6.91 -11.66 0.67
C ALA A 104 -6.42 -10.30 1.22
N LYS A 105 -6.74 -9.99 2.48
CA LYS A 105 -6.38 -8.73 3.15
C LYS A 105 -4.92 -8.30 2.98
N HIS A 106 -3.98 -9.25 3.09
CA HIS A 106 -2.54 -8.98 2.99
C HIS A 106 -2.07 -8.73 1.55
N ARG A 107 -2.90 -9.04 0.55
CA ARG A 107 -2.59 -8.91 -0.88
C ARG A 107 -3.15 -7.64 -1.53
N VAL A 108 -4.13 -6.99 -0.90
CA VAL A 108 -4.81 -5.80 -1.44
C VAL A 108 -3.82 -4.77 -1.98
N GLY A 109 -2.83 -4.37 -1.18
CA GLY A 109 -1.87 -3.33 -1.56
C GLY A 109 -0.89 -3.72 -2.68
N HIS A 110 -0.90 -4.98 -3.14
CA HIS A 110 -0.05 -5.47 -4.23
C HIS A 110 -0.73 -5.42 -5.60
N ALA A 111 -2.06 -5.25 -5.66
CA ALA A 111 -2.77 -5.08 -6.93
C ALA A 111 -2.63 -3.64 -7.45
N ARG A 112 -2.44 -3.48 -8.77
CA ARG A 112 -2.10 -2.20 -9.43
C ARG A 112 -2.98 -1.02 -9.03
N GLY A 113 -4.29 -1.12 -9.22
CA GLY A 113 -5.25 -0.06 -8.87
C GLY A 113 -5.69 -0.09 -7.41
N LEU A 114 -5.20 -1.04 -6.61
CA LEU A 114 -5.39 -1.09 -5.16
C LEU A 114 -4.13 -0.71 -4.39
N TYR A 115 -3.11 -0.19 -5.08
CA TYR A 115 -1.93 0.36 -4.44
C TYR A 115 -2.33 1.47 -3.45
N GLY A 116 -1.75 1.44 -2.26
CA GLY A 116 -2.13 2.37 -1.19
C GLY A 116 -3.43 2.04 -0.46
N PHE A 117 -4.25 1.09 -0.92
CA PHE A 117 -5.44 0.65 -0.21
C PHE A 117 -5.13 -0.37 0.90
N ARG A 118 -6.05 -0.47 1.86
CA ARG A 118 -6.13 -1.55 2.85
C ARG A 118 -7.56 -2.05 2.94
N MET A 119 -7.71 -3.35 3.20
CA MET A 119 -8.99 -3.90 3.65
C MET A 119 -9.24 -3.49 5.09
N GLU A 120 -10.01 -2.44 5.26
CA GLU A 120 -10.42 -1.92 6.55
C GLU A 120 -11.47 -2.85 7.18
N TYR A 121 -12.41 -3.32 6.37
CA TYR A 121 -13.36 -4.35 6.73
C TYR A 121 -13.69 -5.29 5.57
N VAL A 122 -14.48 -6.34 5.81
CA VAL A 122 -14.77 -7.39 4.80
C VAL A 122 -15.60 -6.88 3.61
N ASP A 123 -16.17 -5.68 3.72
CA ASP A 123 -16.92 -4.97 2.68
C ASP A 123 -16.35 -3.57 2.43
N HIS A 124 -15.12 -3.27 2.90
CA HIS A 124 -14.57 -1.92 2.86
C HIS A 124 -13.06 -1.86 2.56
N LEU A 125 -12.73 -1.22 1.45
CA LEU A 125 -11.37 -0.81 1.07
C LEU A 125 -11.19 0.68 1.34
N GLU A 126 -10.15 1.01 2.11
CA GLU A 126 -9.81 2.40 2.44
C GLU A 126 -8.41 2.73 1.90
N HIS A 127 -8.29 3.83 1.16
CA HIS A 127 -6.98 4.36 0.79
C HIS A 127 -6.27 4.92 2.02
N ARG A 128 -5.03 4.50 2.23
CA ARG A 128 -4.28 4.82 3.45
C ARG A 128 -4.11 6.33 3.59
N THR A 129 -3.59 7.00 2.56
CA THR A 129 -3.22 8.42 2.59
C THR A 129 -4.28 9.32 1.98
N ASN A 130 -4.12 10.63 2.17
CA ASN A 130 -4.90 11.62 1.44
C ASN A 130 -4.26 11.89 0.07
N VAL A 131 -5.08 12.20 -0.93
CA VAL A 131 -4.64 12.65 -2.26
C VAL A 131 -4.91 14.14 -2.50
N ASP A 132 -4.34 14.68 -3.57
CA ASP A 132 -4.19 16.14 -3.76
C ASP A 132 -5.49 16.88 -4.13
N ASN A 133 -6.49 16.19 -4.68
CA ASN A 133 -7.77 16.81 -5.06
C ASN A 133 -8.87 15.75 -5.23
N GLN A 134 -10.09 16.23 -5.48
CA GLN A 134 -11.26 15.38 -5.65
C GLN A 134 -11.16 14.51 -6.91
N GLU A 135 -10.67 15.06 -8.02
CA GLU A 135 -10.52 14.31 -9.28
C GLU A 135 -9.58 13.12 -9.12
N ALA A 136 -8.43 13.32 -8.45
CA ALA A 136 -7.47 12.26 -8.14
C ALA A 136 -8.08 11.18 -7.23
N ALA A 137 -8.95 11.56 -6.29
CA ALA A 137 -9.66 10.59 -5.47
C ALA A 137 -10.61 9.74 -6.31
N ARG A 138 -11.35 10.35 -7.24
CA ARG A 138 -12.26 9.63 -8.15
C ARG A 138 -11.51 8.72 -9.11
N ASP A 139 -10.42 9.20 -9.70
CA ASP A 139 -9.55 8.40 -10.57
C ASP A 139 -9.03 7.14 -9.85
N LEU A 140 -8.57 7.28 -8.60
CA LEU A 140 -8.17 6.13 -7.79
C LEU A 140 -9.32 5.16 -7.50
N LEU A 141 -10.53 5.65 -7.25
CA LEU A 141 -11.70 4.80 -7.04
C LEU A 141 -12.04 3.99 -8.29
N LEU A 142 -11.96 4.59 -9.47
CA LEU A 142 -12.20 3.89 -10.76
C LEU A 142 -11.09 2.86 -11.05
N LYS A 143 -9.82 3.19 -10.78
CA LYS A 143 -8.70 2.24 -10.87
C LYS A 143 -8.85 1.05 -9.92
N ALA A 144 -9.32 1.32 -8.70
CA ALA A 144 -9.63 0.29 -7.72
C ALA A 144 -10.75 -0.63 -8.19
N GLU A 145 -11.83 -0.08 -8.74
CA GLU A 145 -12.91 -0.87 -9.33
C GLU A 145 -12.40 -1.74 -10.49
N ARG A 146 -11.65 -1.18 -11.45
CA ARG A 146 -11.06 -1.95 -12.56
C ARG A 146 -10.20 -3.11 -12.07
N SER A 147 -9.41 -2.89 -11.03
CA SER A 147 -8.59 -3.95 -10.41
C SER A 147 -9.43 -5.05 -9.76
N LEU A 148 -10.53 -4.68 -9.08
CA LEU A 148 -11.44 -5.67 -8.49
C LEU A 148 -12.14 -6.50 -9.58
N ARG A 149 -12.61 -5.85 -10.65
CA ARG A 149 -13.22 -6.52 -11.81
C ARG A 149 -12.25 -7.43 -12.54
N PHE A 150 -10.99 -7.01 -12.68
CA PHE A 150 -9.91 -7.84 -13.23
C PHE A 150 -9.73 -9.13 -12.41
N MET A 151 -9.56 -9.02 -11.08
CA MET A 151 -9.39 -10.20 -10.21
C MET A 151 -10.65 -11.08 -10.18
N GLU A 152 -11.82 -10.47 -10.22
CA GLU A 152 -13.11 -11.17 -10.27
C GLU A 152 -13.24 -12.04 -11.51
N ALA A 153 -13.03 -11.47 -12.70
CA ALA A 153 -13.22 -12.17 -13.95
C ALA A 153 -12.13 -13.21 -14.24
N THR A 154 -10.88 -12.92 -13.87
CA THR A 154 -9.74 -13.78 -14.23
C THR A 154 -9.41 -14.82 -13.16
N GLY A 155 -9.80 -14.57 -11.91
CA GLY A 155 -9.37 -15.35 -10.74
C GLY A 155 -7.91 -15.14 -10.34
N LEU A 156 -7.17 -14.29 -11.07
CA LEU A 156 -5.78 -13.99 -10.77
C LEU A 156 -5.63 -13.26 -9.43
N GLN A 157 -4.50 -13.48 -8.78
CA GLN A 157 -4.14 -12.87 -7.51
C GLN A 157 -2.85 -12.04 -7.68
N PRO A 158 -2.73 -10.89 -7.01
CA PRO A 158 -1.52 -10.10 -7.10
C PRO A 158 -0.36 -10.83 -6.40
N VAL A 159 0.83 -10.76 -7.01
CA VAL A 159 2.04 -11.34 -6.45
C VAL A 159 2.43 -10.57 -5.19
N SER A 160 2.58 -11.30 -4.08
CA SER A 160 2.95 -10.74 -2.75
C SER A 160 4.12 -11.47 -2.12
N THR A 161 4.67 -12.48 -2.79
CA THR A 161 5.70 -13.37 -2.26
C THR A 161 6.88 -13.45 -3.21
N LYS A 162 8.06 -13.72 -2.66
CA LYS A 162 9.31 -13.90 -3.42
C LYS A 162 9.36 -15.11 -4.35
N LYS A 163 8.33 -15.97 -4.34
CA LYS A 163 8.22 -17.18 -5.18
C LYS A 163 8.47 -16.87 -6.67
N PHE A 164 8.08 -15.69 -7.13
CA PHE A 164 8.16 -15.29 -8.53
C PHE A 164 9.29 -14.29 -8.82
N ASP A 165 10.22 -14.05 -7.88
CA ASP A 165 11.30 -13.07 -8.05
C ASP A 165 12.18 -13.37 -9.27
N ALA A 166 12.45 -14.65 -9.54
CA ALA A 166 13.27 -15.05 -10.69
C ALA A 166 12.63 -14.62 -12.03
N ILE A 167 11.35 -14.93 -12.24
CA ILE A 167 10.65 -14.54 -13.48
C ILE A 167 10.37 -13.04 -13.54
N ALA A 168 10.04 -12.40 -12.41
CA ALA A 168 9.87 -10.96 -12.33
C ALA A 168 11.18 -10.22 -12.68
N SER A 169 12.32 -10.74 -12.22
CA SER A 169 13.65 -10.19 -12.54
C SER A 169 13.97 -10.30 -14.03
N VAL A 170 13.60 -11.41 -14.68
CA VAL A 170 13.73 -11.55 -16.13
C VAL A 170 12.88 -10.48 -16.81
N LEU A 171 11.59 -10.38 -16.45
CA LEU A 171 10.66 -9.41 -17.05
C LEU A 171 11.01 -7.94 -16.79
N ASN A 172 11.76 -7.62 -15.73
CA ASN A 172 12.28 -6.28 -15.50
C ASN A 172 13.20 -5.81 -16.65
N GLY A 173 13.84 -6.74 -17.37
CA GLY A 173 14.66 -6.45 -18.55
C GLY A 173 13.89 -6.32 -19.85
N MET A 174 12.56 -6.41 -19.84
CA MET A 174 11.75 -6.37 -21.06
C MET A 174 11.77 -4.96 -21.70
N PRO A 175 12.08 -4.84 -23.01
CA PRO A 175 12.10 -3.55 -23.71
C PRO A 175 10.75 -2.82 -23.68
N GLY A 176 10.78 -1.52 -23.34
CA GLY A 176 9.62 -0.61 -23.36
C GLY A 176 8.55 -0.92 -22.31
N ARG A 177 8.87 -1.73 -21.31
CA ARG A 177 7.96 -2.06 -20.19
C ARG A 177 7.52 -0.80 -19.49
N ASP A 178 6.23 -0.67 -19.22
CA ASP A 178 5.67 0.50 -18.58
C ASP A 178 4.35 0.17 -17.85
N HIS A 179 4.17 0.82 -16.70
CA HIS A 179 2.97 0.69 -15.86
C HIS A 179 2.56 -0.73 -15.47
N ASN A 180 3.50 -1.67 -15.43
CA ASN A 180 3.23 -3.08 -15.24
C ASN A 180 2.69 -3.47 -13.84
N SER A 181 2.13 -4.67 -13.76
CA SER A 181 1.72 -5.32 -12.52
C SER A 181 1.84 -6.83 -12.61
N ASP A 182 2.14 -7.45 -11.47
CA ASP A 182 2.50 -8.87 -11.40
C ASP A 182 1.40 -9.69 -10.71
N TRP A 183 0.98 -10.74 -11.40
CA TRP A 183 -0.16 -11.59 -11.02
C TRP A 183 0.23 -13.06 -11.10
N PHE A 184 -0.53 -13.90 -10.41
CA PHE A 184 -0.42 -15.34 -10.55
C PHE A 184 -1.80 -16.00 -10.49
N ASP A 185 -1.93 -17.12 -11.18
CA ASP A 185 -3.11 -17.97 -11.11
C ASP A 185 -2.99 -18.92 -9.91
N PRO A 186 -3.88 -18.85 -8.91
CA PRO A 186 -3.79 -19.72 -7.75
C PRO A 186 -4.04 -21.20 -8.07
N VAL A 187 -4.69 -21.52 -9.20
CA VAL A 187 -4.99 -22.91 -9.61
C VAL A 187 -3.77 -23.58 -10.23
N SER A 188 -3.21 -22.99 -11.29
CA SER A 188 -2.01 -23.53 -11.95
C SER A 188 -0.70 -23.18 -11.23
N GLY A 189 -0.69 -22.12 -10.42
CA GLY A 189 0.52 -21.55 -9.85
C GLY A 189 1.39 -20.76 -10.83
N SER A 190 0.91 -20.55 -12.06
CA SER A 190 1.60 -19.85 -13.14
C SER A 190 1.57 -18.32 -12.95
N TYR A 191 2.61 -17.66 -13.45
CA TYR A 191 2.80 -16.21 -13.37
C TYR A 191 2.27 -15.49 -14.62
N VAL A 192 1.72 -14.29 -14.42
CA VAL A 192 1.27 -13.38 -15.47
C VAL A 192 1.70 -11.95 -15.13
N CYS A 193 2.47 -11.31 -16.02
CA CYS A 193 2.68 -9.86 -15.98
C CYS A 193 1.63 -9.19 -16.87
N LEU A 194 0.94 -8.19 -16.32
CA LEU A 194 0.14 -7.24 -17.08
C LEU A 194 0.99 -5.98 -17.29
N ASP A 195 1.46 -5.75 -18.51
CA ASP A 195 2.17 -4.53 -18.92
C ASP A 195 1.16 -3.58 -19.58
N GLU A 196 1.20 -2.28 -19.27
CA GLU A 196 0.22 -1.30 -19.79
C GLU A 196 0.90 -0.05 -20.38
N PRO A 197 1.77 -0.21 -21.39
CA PRO A 197 2.47 0.91 -22.01
C PRO A 197 1.55 1.76 -22.90
N TYR A 198 1.94 3.02 -23.09
CA TYR A 198 1.36 3.88 -24.10
C TYR A 198 1.63 3.35 -25.52
N ALA A 199 0.66 3.53 -26.43
CA ALA A 199 0.71 2.97 -27.79
C ALA A 199 1.98 3.35 -28.58
N ALA A 200 2.46 4.58 -28.43
CA ALA A 200 3.68 5.04 -29.09
C ALA A 200 4.92 4.24 -28.66
N GLU A 201 5.00 3.85 -27.39
CA GLU A 201 6.13 3.09 -26.86
C GLU A 201 6.11 1.64 -27.34
N VAL A 202 4.92 1.02 -27.41
CA VAL A 202 4.74 -0.33 -28.00
C VAL A 202 5.27 -0.35 -29.43
N LYS A 203 4.85 0.61 -30.26
CA LYS A 203 5.28 0.71 -31.66
C LYS A 203 6.79 0.92 -31.79
N ARG A 204 7.37 1.76 -30.94
CA ARG A 204 8.81 2.05 -30.95
C ARG A 204 9.66 0.82 -30.61
N MET A 205 9.16 -0.04 -29.73
CA MET A 205 9.90 -1.17 -29.17
C MET A 205 9.50 -2.54 -29.73
N GLU A 206 8.56 -2.60 -30.67
CA GLU A 206 7.91 -3.82 -31.16
C GLU A 206 8.92 -4.94 -31.54
N ALA A 207 9.86 -4.64 -32.44
CA ALA A 207 10.85 -5.63 -32.89
C ALA A 207 11.76 -6.12 -31.76
N LYS A 208 12.21 -5.21 -30.89
CA LYS A 208 13.06 -5.55 -29.73
C LYS A 208 12.29 -6.41 -28.73
N ARG A 209 11.03 -6.10 -28.50
CA ARG A 209 10.15 -6.84 -27.59
C ARG A 209 9.85 -8.25 -28.12
N ALA A 210 9.52 -8.38 -29.41
CA ALA A 210 9.27 -9.68 -30.03
C ALA A 210 10.49 -10.60 -29.93
N HIS A 211 11.68 -10.09 -30.26
CA HIS A 211 12.93 -10.84 -30.10
C HIS A 211 13.20 -11.21 -28.63
N TRP A 212 13.00 -10.27 -27.71
CA TRP A 212 13.21 -10.50 -26.28
C TRP A 212 12.27 -11.58 -25.73
N LEU A 213 10.98 -11.54 -26.09
CA LEU A 213 9.99 -12.53 -25.67
C LEU A 213 10.37 -13.94 -26.16
N GLN A 214 10.76 -14.06 -27.42
CA GLN A 214 11.21 -15.32 -28.01
C GLN A 214 12.44 -15.88 -27.28
N SER A 215 13.47 -15.05 -27.05
CA SER A 215 14.70 -15.45 -26.39
C SER A 215 14.51 -15.86 -24.93
N ASN A 216 13.45 -15.38 -24.27
CA ASN A 216 13.12 -15.73 -22.89
C ASN A 216 11.99 -16.77 -22.77
N GLY A 217 11.52 -17.34 -23.89
CA GLY A 217 10.42 -18.32 -23.90
C GLY A 217 9.07 -17.77 -23.43
N CYS A 218 8.92 -16.44 -23.42
CA CYS A 218 7.71 -15.75 -22.99
C CYS A 218 6.74 -15.60 -24.17
N LYS A 219 5.45 -15.65 -23.86
CA LYS A 219 4.35 -15.35 -24.77
C LYS A 219 3.70 -14.04 -24.37
N MET A 220 3.07 -13.39 -25.34
CA MET A 220 2.33 -12.15 -25.15
C MET A 220 0.97 -12.25 -25.83
N VAL A 221 -0.08 -11.82 -25.13
CA VAL A 221 -1.46 -11.74 -25.65
C VAL A 221 -2.01 -10.35 -25.37
N VAL A 222 -2.68 -9.75 -26.37
CA VAL A 222 -3.37 -8.47 -26.23
C VAL A 222 -4.85 -8.74 -25.97
N PRO A 223 -5.38 -8.56 -24.75
CA PRO A 223 -6.79 -8.74 -24.48
C PRO A 223 -7.63 -7.62 -25.10
N LYS A 224 -8.89 -7.93 -25.45
CA LYS A 224 -9.89 -6.92 -25.82
C LYS A 224 -10.48 -6.27 -24.57
N TRP A 225 -9.68 -5.44 -23.92
CA TRP A 225 -10.04 -4.78 -22.66
C TRP A 225 -9.27 -3.47 -22.53
N GLU A 226 -9.80 -2.52 -21.78
CA GLU A 226 -9.25 -1.17 -21.72
C GLU A 226 -8.05 -1.03 -20.77
N GLY A 227 -7.86 -1.96 -19.82
CA GLY A 227 -6.77 -1.93 -18.83
C GLY A 227 -7.19 -1.42 -17.44
N ILE A 228 -6.22 -1.36 -16.53
CA ILE A 228 -6.35 -0.82 -15.17
C ILE A 228 -5.78 0.59 -15.12
N TYR A 229 -4.53 0.77 -15.56
CA TYR A 229 -3.74 1.96 -15.25
C TYR A 229 -4.30 3.24 -15.88
N TYR A 230 -4.49 3.27 -17.19
CA TYR A 230 -5.11 4.41 -17.85
C TYR A 230 -5.99 3.89 -18.98
N ALA A 231 -7.18 3.45 -18.58
CA ALA A 231 -8.03 2.64 -19.43
C ALA A 231 -8.39 3.38 -20.74
N GLY A 232 -8.17 2.70 -21.86
CA GLY A 232 -8.40 3.24 -23.21
C GLY A 232 -7.23 4.04 -23.79
N GLU A 233 -6.30 4.52 -22.95
CA GLU A 233 -5.12 5.30 -23.35
C GLU A 233 -3.83 4.46 -23.38
N CYS A 234 -3.80 3.37 -22.61
CA CYS A 234 -2.73 2.38 -22.59
C CYS A 234 -3.17 1.08 -23.28
N ILE A 235 -2.19 0.30 -23.76
CA ILE A 235 -2.44 -1.00 -24.37
C ILE A 235 -2.13 -2.09 -23.34
N PRO A 236 -3.12 -2.81 -22.80
CA PRO A 236 -2.84 -3.93 -21.90
C PRO A 236 -2.20 -5.09 -22.67
N LEU A 237 -1.12 -5.63 -22.12
CA LEU A 237 -0.37 -6.76 -22.66
C LEU A 237 -0.21 -7.81 -21.56
N LEU A 238 -0.75 -9.01 -21.79
CA LEU A 238 -0.58 -10.15 -20.89
C LEU A 238 0.67 -10.92 -21.29
N ILE A 239 1.61 -11.11 -20.37
CA ILE A 239 2.93 -11.69 -20.63
C ILE A 239 3.22 -12.79 -19.62
N GLY A 240 3.69 -13.95 -20.11
CA GLY A 240 3.99 -15.10 -19.27
C GLY A 240 4.46 -16.30 -20.07
N LEU A 241 4.82 -17.38 -19.39
CA LEU A 241 5.29 -18.62 -20.03
C LEU A 241 4.12 -19.49 -20.53
N ASP A 242 2.99 -19.44 -19.82
CA ASP A 242 1.81 -20.26 -20.09
C ASP A 242 0.84 -19.55 -21.04
N GLY A 243 0.99 -19.80 -22.33
CA GLY A 243 0.13 -19.18 -23.35
C GLY A 243 -1.35 -19.57 -23.25
N ALA A 244 -1.67 -20.76 -22.73
CA ALA A 244 -3.06 -21.18 -22.56
C ALA A 244 -3.73 -20.39 -21.43
N LEU A 245 -3.00 -20.17 -20.32
CA LEU A 245 -3.43 -19.25 -19.26
C LEU A 245 -3.63 -17.83 -19.80
N LEU A 246 -2.68 -17.28 -20.57
CA LEU A 246 -2.82 -15.92 -21.10
C LEU A 246 -4.06 -15.78 -21.98
N GLN A 247 -4.36 -16.77 -22.83
CA GLN A 247 -5.56 -16.74 -23.66
C GLN A 247 -6.83 -16.82 -22.83
N ARG A 248 -6.91 -17.72 -21.85
CA ARG A 248 -8.06 -17.82 -20.92
C ARG A 248 -8.31 -16.50 -20.19
N VAL A 249 -7.25 -15.85 -19.72
CA VAL A 249 -7.33 -14.53 -19.08
C VAL A 249 -7.84 -13.49 -20.07
N ALA A 250 -7.31 -13.46 -21.30
CA ALA A 250 -7.76 -12.53 -22.33
C ALA A 250 -9.24 -12.70 -22.69
N ASP A 251 -9.73 -13.94 -22.80
CA ASP A 251 -11.12 -14.26 -23.09
C ASP A 251 -12.04 -13.81 -21.94
N ALA A 252 -11.61 -13.99 -20.69
CA ALA A 252 -12.35 -13.51 -19.53
C ALA A 252 -12.45 -11.96 -19.52
N LEU A 253 -11.36 -11.28 -19.86
CA LEU A 253 -11.31 -9.81 -19.92
C LEU A 253 -12.13 -9.24 -21.07
N ALA A 254 -12.23 -9.94 -22.21
CA ALA A 254 -13.06 -9.53 -23.35
C ALA A 254 -14.55 -9.45 -23.01
N ASN A 255 -14.99 -10.15 -21.95
CA ASN A 255 -16.38 -10.14 -21.47
C ASN A 255 -16.63 -9.11 -20.36
N LEU A 256 -15.60 -8.41 -19.88
CA LEU A 256 -15.76 -7.38 -18.87
C LEU A 256 -16.42 -6.14 -19.46
N ARG A 257 -17.41 -5.62 -18.73
CA ARG A 257 -17.98 -4.31 -19.05
C ARG A 257 -16.97 -3.21 -18.72
N PRO A 258 -16.83 -2.18 -19.56
CA PRO A 258 -16.03 -1.00 -19.23
C PRO A 258 -16.47 -0.37 -17.90
N VAL A 259 -15.49 0.06 -17.12
CA VAL A 259 -15.73 0.84 -15.90
C VAL A 259 -15.76 2.31 -16.32
N VAL A 260 -16.98 2.84 -16.42
CA VAL A 260 -17.24 4.23 -16.78
C VAL A 260 -17.36 5.09 -15.53
N GLU A 261 -16.91 6.34 -15.64
CA GLU A 261 -17.15 7.31 -14.57
C GLU A 261 -18.65 7.56 -14.42
N PRO A 262 -19.22 7.37 -13.23
CA PRO A 262 -20.64 7.62 -12.99
C PRO A 262 -21.00 9.10 -13.15
N HIS A 263 -22.08 9.38 -13.90
CA HIS A 263 -22.61 10.73 -14.09
C HIS A 263 -24.12 10.76 -13.77
N PRO A 264 -24.56 11.46 -12.70
CA PRO A 264 -23.75 12.17 -11.70
C PRO A 264 -23.01 11.21 -10.76
N TRP A 265 -21.97 11.69 -10.07
CA TRP A 265 -21.23 10.90 -9.08
C TRP A 265 -22.18 10.41 -7.96
N PRO A 266 -22.36 9.09 -7.78
CA PRO A 266 -23.52 8.51 -7.10
C PRO A 266 -23.43 8.54 -5.57
N HIS A 267 -22.30 8.95 -5.00
CA HIS A 267 -22.01 8.77 -3.58
C HIS A 267 -21.59 10.04 -2.86
N GLU A 268 -21.74 9.98 -1.54
CA GLU A 268 -21.51 11.07 -0.61
C GLU A 268 -20.04 11.52 -0.62
N THR A 269 -19.83 12.79 -0.97
CA THR A 269 -18.60 13.50 -0.59
C THR A 269 -18.66 13.76 0.92
N GLY A 270 -17.97 12.90 1.67
CA GLY A 270 -17.84 12.99 3.12
C GLY A 270 -16.87 14.06 3.57
N ARG A 271 -16.76 14.28 4.88
CA ARG A 271 -15.78 15.21 5.44
C ARG A 271 -14.39 14.56 5.40
N CYS A 272 -13.33 15.31 5.14
CA CYS A 272 -12.00 14.74 5.23
C CYS A 272 -11.73 14.20 6.66
N ASN A 273 -11.07 13.03 6.74
CA ASN A 273 -10.80 12.29 7.97
C ASN A 273 -12.02 11.81 8.77
N ASP A 274 -13.22 11.84 8.19
CA ASP A 274 -14.34 11.13 8.79
C ASP A 274 -14.15 9.60 8.68
N ASP A 275 -14.60 8.92 9.72
CA ASP A 275 -14.46 7.48 9.89
C ASP A 275 -15.66 6.79 9.25
N PHE A 276 -15.63 6.53 7.93
CA PHE A 276 -16.68 5.73 7.27
C PHE A 276 -16.82 4.39 7.99
N VAL A 277 -18.03 4.03 8.43
CA VAL A 277 -18.31 2.71 8.97
C VAL A 277 -19.17 1.99 7.95
N SER A 278 -18.65 0.89 7.42
CA SER A 278 -19.37 0.12 6.41
C SER A 278 -20.56 -0.64 7.03
N PRO A 279 -21.61 -0.94 6.26
CA PRO A 279 -22.80 -1.63 6.76
C PRO A 279 -22.49 -2.96 7.46
N GLN A 280 -21.55 -3.77 6.94
CA GLN A 280 -21.20 -5.03 7.59
C GLN A 280 -20.49 -4.79 8.93
N ARG A 281 -19.66 -3.74 9.05
CA ARG A 281 -19.01 -3.39 10.32
C ARG A 281 -20.02 -2.89 11.35
N GLU A 282 -20.98 -2.07 10.92
CA GLU A 282 -22.08 -1.60 11.78
C GLU A 282 -22.89 -2.80 12.29
N ALA A 283 -23.25 -3.73 11.40
CA ALA A 283 -23.98 -4.94 11.75
C ALA A 283 -23.22 -5.82 12.77
N ASP A 284 -21.89 -5.94 12.60
CA ASP A 284 -21.04 -6.72 13.50
C ASP A 284 -20.71 -5.98 14.82
N ALA A 285 -21.17 -4.73 14.99
CA ALA A 285 -20.93 -3.89 16.16
C ALA A 285 -19.46 -3.76 16.58
N LYS A 286 -18.51 -3.83 15.62
CA LYS A 286 -17.06 -3.79 15.91
C LYS A 286 -16.51 -2.36 15.87
N PRO A 287 -15.74 -1.93 16.88
CA PRO A 287 -15.14 -0.61 16.88
C PRO A 287 -14.18 -0.44 15.70
N ARG A 288 -14.26 0.73 15.05
CA ARG A 288 -13.35 1.13 13.97
C ARG A 288 -12.06 1.67 14.58
N ARG A 289 -10.92 1.24 14.03
CA ARG A 289 -9.63 1.86 14.34
C ARG A 289 -9.40 3.03 13.39
N ARG A 290 -9.07 4.20 13.94
CA ARG A 290 -8.71 5.38 13.14
C ARG A 290 -7.53 5.09 12.23
N ARG A 291 -7.46 5.81 11.12
CA ARG A 291 -6.25 5.82 10.27
C ARG A 291 -5.06 6.29 11.12
N PRO A 292 -3.88 5.66 11.01
CA PRO A 292 -2.66 6.17 11.62
C PRO A 292 -2.42 7.62 11.18
N GLY A 293 -1.91 8.45 12.07
CA GLY A 293 -1.53 9.83 11.77
C GLY A 293 -0.08 10.09 12.16
N PRO A 294 0.46 11.26 11.76
CA PRO A 294 1.73 11.71 12.29
C PRO A 294 1.65 11.81 13.81
N SER A 295 2.69 11.30 14.48
CA SER A 295 2.89 11.44 15.91
C SER A 295 3.76 12.66 16.21
N TYR A 296 3.60 13.24 17.39
CA TYR A 296 4.34 14.42 17.83
C TYR A 296 4.80 14.22 19.28
N GLY A 297 5.89 14.90 19.65
CA GLY A 297 6.48 14.84 20.99
C GLY A 297 7.31 13.59 21.25
N GLU A 298 8.01 13.57 22.38
CA GLU A 298 8.78 12.41 22.82
C GLU A 298 7.87 11.36 23.48
N TYR A 299 8.16 10.09 23.23
CA TYR A 299 7.50 8.97 23.89
C TYR A 299 8.51 7.86 24.18
N ASN A 300 8.67 7.50 25.47
CA ASN A 300 9.56 6.45 25.95
C ASN A 300 10.99 6.54 25.36
N GLY A 301 11.61 7.72 25.45
CA GLY A 301 12.99 7.96 24.99
C GLY A 301 13.16 7.97 23.47
N ALA A 302 12.07 8.10 22.71
CA ALA A 302 12.09 8.18 21.25
C ALA A 302 11.26 9.37 20.74
N VAL A 303 11.69 9.95 19.64
CA VAL A 303 10.99 11.04 18.94
C VAL A 303 10.54 10.57 17.55
N PRO A 304 9.33 10.95 17.12
CA PRO A 304 8.81 10.57 15.83
C PRO A 304 9.49 11.40 14.73
N TYR A 305 9.74 10.77 13.61
CA TYR A 305 10.15 11.45 12.40
C TYR A 305 9.43 10.87 11.19
N GLY A 306 9.08 11.75 10.26
CA GLY A 306 8.24 11.40 9.11
C GLY A 306 6.86 10.88 9.51
N GLY A 307 6.28 10.07 8.63
CA GLY A 307 4.86 9.72 8.68
C GLY A 307 3.99 10.78 8.04
N GLN A 308 2.76 10.39 7.71
CA GLN A 308 1.72 11.28 7.20
C GLN A 308 0.37 10.64 7.51
N THR A 309 -0.74 11.35 7.28
CA THR A 309 -2.08 10.74 7.42
C THR A 309 -2.13 9.42 6.64
N GLY A 310 -2.47 8.32 7.32
CA GLY A 310 -2.46 6.97 6.77
C GLY A 310 -1.21 6.14 7.01
N ILE A 311 -0.08 6.78 7.29
CA ILE A 311 1.24 6.16 7.43
C ILE A 311 1.75 6.45 8.85
N PRO A 312 1.93 5.43 9.70
CA PRO A 312 2.49 5.62 11.03
C PRO A 312 3.83 6.35 10.98
N SER A 313 4.09 7.23 11.95
CA SER A 313 5.43 7.82 12.12
C SER A 313 6.48 6.74 12.39
N ARG A 314 7.66 6.95 11.82
CA ARG A 314 8.88 6.24 12.24
C ARG A 314 9.41 6.91 13.50
N TRP A 315 10.26 6.22 14.24
CA TRP A 315 10.74 6.67 15.55
C TRP A 315 12.24 6.49 15.61
N ARG A 316 12.94 7.54 16.06
CA ARG A 316 14.38 7.51 16.36
C ARG A 316 14.59 7.72 17.85
N PRO A 317 15.74 7.34 18.42
CA PRO A 317 16.10 7.73 19.78
C PRO A 317 16.00 9.26 19.96
N ALA A 318 15.51 9.69 21.12
CA ALA A 318 15.37 11.12 21.43
C ALA A 318 16.74 11.79 21.54
N LYS A 319 17.63 11.16 22.30
CA LYS A 319 19.05 11.51 22.36
C LYS A 319 19.74 11.20 21.03
N ALA A 320 20.39 12.21 20.46
CA ALA A 320 21.25 12.05 19.29
C ALA A 320 22.51 11.27 19.65
N MET A 321 22.98 10.41 18.74
CA MET A 321 24.30 9.80 18.86
C MET A 321 25.35 10.84 18.47
N PRO A 322 26.44 11.02 19.25
CA PRO A 322 27.56 11.89 18.87
C PRO A 322 28.13 11.60 17.48
N ILE A 323 28.60 12.65 16.79
CA ILE A 323 29.15 12.55 15.43
C ILE A 323 30.27 11.52 15.34
N GLU A 324 31.16 11.48 16.34
CA GLU A 324 32.32 10.60 16.36
C GLU A 324 31.90 9.12 16.39
N LEU A 325 30.81 8.82 17.09
CA LEU A 325 30.26 7.46 17.15
C LEU A 325 29.60 7.06 15.82
N HIS A 326 28.94 7.98 15.13
CA HIS A 326 28.45 7.75 13.77
C HIS A 326 29.60 7.46 12.80
N LEU A 327 30.69 8.23 12.87
CA LEU A 327 31.88 8.05 12.02
C LEU A 327 32.60 6.72 12.30
N GLN A 328 32.56 6.22 13.53
CA GLN A 328 33.06 4.88 13.88
C GLN A 328 32.12 3.77 13.39
N LEU A 329 30.81 3.96 13.51
CA LEU A 329 29.80 2.95 13.17
C LEU A 329 29.64 2.77 11.66
N ALA A 330 29.71 3.85 10.88
CA ALA A 330 29.37 3.81 9.47
C ALA A 330 30.28 2.87 8.64
N PRO A 331 31.63 2.88 8.77
CA PRO A 331 32.49 1.91 8.10
C PRO A 331 32.17 0.45 8.45
N LEU A 332 31.84 0.16 9.72
CA LEU A 332 31.43 -1.17 10.15
C LEU A 332 30.15 -1.61 9.44
N MET A 333 29.15 -0.72 9.36
CA MET A 333 27.89 -1.00 8.67
C MET A 333 28.07 -1.21 7.16
N ARG A 334 28.96 -0.45 6.51
CA ARG A 334 29.31 -0.65 5.10
C ARG A 334 29.94 -2.03 4.89
N GLY A 335 30.91 -2.40 5.73
CA GLY A 335 31.53 -3.72 5.74
C GLY A 335 30.52 -4.84 5.94
N LEU A 336 29.71 -4.78 7.00
CA LEU A 336 28.69 -5.78 7.32
C LEU A 336 27.64 -5.95 6.22
N SER A 337 27.38 -4.91 5.41
CA SER A 337 26.46 -4.99 4.27
C SER A 337 27.07 -5.67 3.04
N ALA A 338 28.39 -5.67 2.90
CA ALA A 338 29.10 -6.27 1.76
C ALA A 338 29.34 -7.78 1.93
N ILE A 339 28.99 -8.34 3.09
CA ILE A 339 29.32 -9.71 3.50
C ILE A 339 28.16 -10.68 3.23
N GLY A 340 28.51 -11.94 2.95
CA GLY A 340 27.59 -13.05 2.66
C GLY A 340 26.86 -13.64 3.87
N PHE A 341 26.05 -12.83 4.56
CA PHE A 341 25.08 -13.33 5.55
C PHE A 341 23.91 -14.03 4.88
N SER A 342 23.14 -14.81 5.65
CA SER A 342 21.83 -15.27 5.18
C SER A 342 20.96 -14.09 4.76
N SER A 343 20.09 -14.28 3.76
CA SER A 343 19.19 -13.22 3.25
C SER A 343 18.39 -12.55 4.37
N ARG A 344 18.04 -13.30 5.43
CA ARG A 344 17.32 -12.78 6.60
C ARG A 344 18.18 -11.82 7.42
N VAL A 345 19.42 -12.19 7.75
CA VAL A 345 20.33 -11.34 8.54
C VAL A 345 20.77 -10.13 7.71
N HIS A 346 21.11 -10.36 6.43
CA HIS A 346 21.43 -9.28 5.50
C HIS A 346 20.30 -8.25 5.41
N SER A 347 19.03 -8.69 5.29
CA SER A 347 17.88 -7.76 5.27
C SER A 347 17.74 -6.95 6.57
N LYS A 348 18.01 -7.56 7.73
CA LYS A 348 17.96 -6.87 9.03
C LYS A 348 19.06 -5.82 9.17
N LEU A 349 20.29 -6.18 8.81
CA LEU A 349 21.44 -5.27 8.85
C LEU A 349 21.27 -4.12 7.86
N GLY A 350 20.77 -4.42 6.65
CA GLY A 350 20.41 -3.40 5.66
C GLY A 350 19.37 -2.42 6.20
N ALA A 351 18.29 -2.92 6.80
CA ALA A 351 17.27 -2.07 7.42
C ALA A 351 17.86 -1.20 8.56
N ALA A 352 18.71 -1.78 9.42
CA ALA A 352 19.39 -1.05 10.49
C ALA A 352 20.29 0.08 9.95
N ARG A 353 21.06 -0.18 8.87
CA ARG A 353 21.86 0.83 8.18
C ARG A 353 20.99 1.95 7.60
N SER A 354 19.87 1.60 6.96
CA SER A 354 18.93 2.60 6.44
C SER A 354 18.32 3.44 7.56
N GLU A 355 17.99 2.87 8.72
CA GLU A 355 17.50 3.64 9.88
C GLU A 355 18.55 4.65 10.35
N LEU A 356 19.79 4.22 10.57
CA LEU A 356 20.89 5.09 11.00
C LEU A 356 21.15 6.24 10.01
N ASP A 357 21.10 5.95 8.71
CA ASP A 357 21.23 6.94 7.64
C ASP A 357 20.09 7.96 7.64
N ASN A 358 18.85 7.52 7.93
CA ASN A 358 17.73 8.44 8.10
C ASN A 358 17.86 9.30 9.36
N TRP A 359 18.44 8.76 10.45
CA TRP A 359 18.52 9.45 11.73
C TRP A 359 19.64 10.49 11.76
N TRP A 360 20.80 10.18 11.18
CA TRP A 360 21.98 11.06 11.09
C TRP A 360 21.65 12.52 10.75
N PRO A 361 21.01 12.83 9.60
CA PRO A 361 20.74 14.22 9.22
C PRO A 361 19.67 14.87 10.11
N LEU A 362 18.85 14.09 10.83
CA LEU A 362 17.84 14.58 11.76
C LEU A 362 18.37 14.84 13.15
N GLU A 363 19.51 14.23 13.49
CA GLU A 363 20.22 14.40 14.76
C GLU A 363 21.16 15.61 14.70
N HIS A 364 21.79 15.87 13.55
CA HIS A 364 22.85 16.87 13.39
C HIS A 364 22.53 17.92 12.32
N ARG A 365 21.30 18.44 12.29
CA ARG A 365 20.83 19.39 11.24
C ARG A 365 21.67 20.66 11.13
N ASP A 366 22.14 21.18 12.26
CA ASP A 366 22.77 22.50 12.35
C ASP A 366 24.31 22.44 12.20
N GLU A 367 24.90 21.24 12.18
CA GLU A 367 26.34 21.01 12.16
C GLU A 367 26.88 20.62 10.76
N GLN A 368 26.02 20.68 9.73
CA GLN A 368 26.33 20.19 8.38
C GLN A 368 27.05 21.25 7.51
N GLY A 369 28.37 21.10 7.38
CA GLY A 369 29.08 21.45 6.15
C GLY A 369 28.93 20.32 5.11
N ARG A 370 28.95 20.65 3.81
CA ARG A 370 28.73 19.73 2.65
C ARG A 370 29.64 18.48 2.56
N ALA A 371 30.52 18.24 3.52
CA ALA A 371 31.52 17.17 3.51
C ALA A 371 31.08 15.87 4.23
N LEU A 372 29.89 15.85 4.86
CA LEU A 372 29.38 14.70 5.64
C LEU A 372 28.01 14.18 5.15
N ASP A 373 27.62 14.55 3.93
CA ASP A 373 26.48 13.93 3.28
C ASP A 373 26.86 12.48 2.94
N ASP A 374 25.99 11.54 3.33
CA ASP A 374 26.12 10.12 2.99
C ASP A 374 27.26 9.35 3.68
N ILE A 375 27.40 9.44 5.01
CA ILE A 375 28.40 8.63 5.74
C ILE A 375 28.08 7.13 5.71
N TYR A 376 26.80 6.73 5.64
CA TYR A 376 26.40 5.33 5.72
C TYR A 376 26.39 4.64 4.36
N TYR A 377 26.13 5.30 3.23
CA TYR A 377 26.26 4.72 1.89
C TYR A 377 27.49 5.17 1.11
N GLY A 378 27.95 6.38 1.37
CA GLY A 378 29.13 6.98 0.77
C GLY A 378 30.44 6.52 1.41
N GLY A 379 31.50 6.58 0.62
CA GLY A 379 32.85 6.23 1.01
C GLY A 379 33.24 4.77 0.75
N PRO A 380 34.56 4.47 0.74
CA PRO A 380 35.05 3.13 0.48
C PRO A 380 34.56 2.13 1.54
N ILE A 381 34.43 0.86 1.14
CA ILE A 381 34.32 -0.27 2.06
C ILE A 381 35.71 -0.45 2.67
N ALA A 382 36.02 0.35 3.69
CA ALA A 382 37.33 0.39 4.31
C ALA A 382 37.57 -0.75 5.31
N VAL A 383 36.50 -1.40 5.77
CA VAL A 383 36.54 -2.52 6.72
C VAL A 383 35.75 -3.68 6.13
N CYS A 384 36.44 -4.75 5.74
CA CYS A 384 35.83 -6.03 5.37
C CYS A 384 36.26 -7.06 6.40
N GLY A 385 35.31 -7.76 7.02
CA GLY A 385 35.62 -8.91 7.86
C GLY A 385 35.85 -10.12 6.98
N ASP A 386 37.12 -10.45 6.73
CA ASP A 386 37.50 -11.54 5.84
C ASP A 386 37.33 -12.90 6.52
N SER A 387 37.36 -12.92 7.85
CA SER A 387 37.05 -14.07 8.70
C SER A 387 35.74 -13.93 9.49
N ASP A 388 35.15 -15.06 9.92
CA ASP A 388 33.98 -15.05 10.80
C ASP A 388 34.26 -14.41 12.17
N MET A 389 35.51 -14.49 12.64
CA MET A 389 35.98 -13.83 13.87
C MET A 389 35.98 -12.31 13.75
N GLU A 390 36.52 -11.77 12.64
CA GLU A 390 36.49 -10.32 12.38
C GLU A 390 35.06 -9.82 12.22
N ARG A 391 34.19 -10.59 11.55
CA ARG A 391 32.76 -10.25 11.42
C ARG A 391 32.07 -10.19 12.77
N LEU A 392 32.36 -11.14 13.65
CA LEU A 392 31.83 -11.16 15.01
C LEU A 392 32.33 -9.95 15.82
N ALA A 393 33.61 -9.60 15.68
CA ALA A 393 34.19 -8.42 16.30
C ALA A 393 33.52 -7.13 15.79
N MET A 394 33.33 -6.99 14.48
CA MET A 394 32.63 -5.84 13.88
C MET A 394 31.19 -5.70 14.39
N LEU A 395 30.43 -6.79 14.46
CA LEU A 395 29.06 -6.79 15.01
C LEU A 395 29.04 -6.42 16.49
N THR A 396 30.01 -6.92 17.26
CA THR A 396 30.12 -6.63 18.69
C THR A 396 30.48 -5.17 18.93
N GLU A 397 31.38 -4.61 18.12
CA GLU A 397 31.76 -3.20 18.18
C GLU A 397 30.61 -2.29 17.74
N ALA A 398 29.94 -2.61 16.62
CA ALA A 398 28.76 -1.87 16.17
C ALA A 398 27.66 -1.84 17.26
N ARG A 399 27.43 -2.98 17.91
CA ARG A 399 26.52 -3.09 19.06
C ARG A 399 26.95 -2.22 20.23
N SER A 400 28.24 -2.23 20.58
CA SER A 400 28.83 -1.40 21.64
C SER A 400 28.64 0.11 21.36
N ILE A 401 28.91 0.54 20.13
CA ILE A 401 28.72 1.93 19.71
C ILE A 401 27.27 2.37 19.86
N VAL A 402 26.30 1.55 19.40
CA VAL A 402 24.86 1.85 19.56
C VAL A 402 24.43 1.88 21.02
N VAL A 403 25.03 1.07 21.90
CA VAL A 403 24.78 1.11 23.34
C VAL A 403 25.30 2.41 23.98
N ARG A 404 26.46 2.90 23.54
CA ARG A 404 27.06 4.14 24.04
C ARG A 404 26.39 5.40 23.48
N GLY A 405 25.93 5.34 22.23
CA GLY A 405 25.38 6.49 21.51
C GLY A 405 23.93 6.82 21.82
N TYR A 406 23.12 5.82 22.18
CA TYR A 406 21.68 6.01 22.40
C TYR A 406 21.22 5.48 23.77
N ASP A 407 20.27 6.19 24.38
CA ASP A 407 19.58 5.72 25.59
C ASP A 407 18.63 4.55 25.27
N ASP A 408 18.20 3.78 26.28
CA ASP A 408 17.28 2.66 26.05
C ASP A 408 15.91 3.11 25.55
N CYS A 409 15.56 2.66 24.35
CA CYS A 409 14.30 2.93 23.69
C CYS A 409 14.00 1.84 22.65
N LYS A 410 12.77 1.81 22.12
CA LYS A 410 12.38 0.79 21.12
C LYS A 410 13.20 0.86 19.82
N PRO A 411 13.47 2.03 19.22
CA PRO A 411 14.32 2.13 18.02
C PRO A 411 15.73 1.55 18.23
N ARG A 412 16.40 1.91 19.34
CA ARG A 412 17.70 1.34 19.71
C ARG A 412 17.65 -0.17 19.85
N ARG A 413 16.67 -0.72 20.59
CA ARG A 413 16.51 -2.18 20.74
C ARG A 413 16.31 -2.89 19.41
N THR A 414 15.68 -2.23 18.43
CA THR A 414 15.50 -2.78 17.08
C THR A 414 16.83 -2.88 16.33
N LEU A 415 17.71 -1.88 16.45
CA LEU A 415 19.07 -1.96 15.91
C LEU A 415 19.89 -3.08 16.57
N LEU A 416 19.87 -3.14 17.90
CA LEU A 416 20.61 -4.16 18.65
C LEU A 416 20.15 -5.58 18.24
N ALA A 417 18.85 -5.79 18.05
CA ALA A 417 18.31 -7.07 17.58
C ALA A 417 18.73 -7.45 16.14
N ALA A 418 19.16 -6.49 15.32
CA ALA A 418 19.77 -6.78 14.03
C ALA A 418 21.20 -7.29 14.18
N PHE A 419 22.00 -6.66 15.04
CA PHE A 419 23.36 -7.12 15.35
C PHE A 419 23.37 -8.47 16.06
N ASP A 420 22.51 -8.64 17.07
CA ASP A 420 22.39 -9.90 17.80
C ASP A 420 21.99 -11.07 16.87
N ALA A 421 21.21 -10.79 15.82
CA ALA A 421 20.88 -11.80 14.81
C ALA A 421 22.09 -12.23 13.97
N GLY A 422 22.97 -11.28 13.60
CA GLY A 422 24.23 -11.60 12.92
C GLY A 422 25.21 -12.36 13.82
N ILE A 423 25.33 -11.94 15.08
CA ILE A 423 26.17 -12.59 16.09
C ILE A 423 25.72 -14.05 16.27
N ALA A 424 24.42 -14.28 16.46
CA ALA A 424 23.88 -15.62 16.63
C ALA A 424 24.09 -16.52 15.39
N GLU A 425 24.04 -15.96 14.18
CA GLU A 425 24.32 -16.69 12.94
C GLU A 425 25.78 -17.17 12.89
N LEU A 426 26.74 -16.29 13.16
CA LEU A 426 28.17 -16.64 13.14
C LEU A 426 28.53 -17.64 14.24
N GLN A 427 28.03 -17.44 15.46
CA GLN A 427 28.25 -18.37 16.58
C GLN A 427 27.64 -19.76 16.32
N LYS A 428 26.57 -19.84 15.52
CA LYS A 428 25.99 -21.12 15.10
C LYS A 428 26.89 -21.81 14.08
N VAL A 429 27.41 -21.08 13.10
CA VAL A 429 28.34 -21.61 12.09
C VAL A 429 29.60 -22.16 12.78
N GLU A 430 30.16 -21.43 13.74
CA GLU A 430 31.33 -21.84 14.52
C GLU A 430 31.07 -23.13 15.31
N ARG A 431 29.93 -23.23 16.01
CA ARG A 431 29.54 -24.44 16.73
C ARG A 431 29.39 -25.66 15.82
N ILE A 432 28.83 -25.49 14.63
CA ILE A 432 28.70 -26.56 13.65
C ILE A 432 30.08 -27.02 13.15
N ARG A 433 31.00 -26.07 12.87
CA ARG A 433 32.37 -26.41 12.46
C ARG A 433 33.14 -27.13 13.57
N ALA A 434 33.00 -26.69 14.82
CA ALA A 434 33.63 -27.34 15.97
C ALA A 434 33.11 -28.78 16.17
N ALA A 435 31.80 -29.00 16.02
CA ALA A 435 31.20 -30.33 16.10
C ALA A 435 31.58 -31.25 14.93
N ALA A 436 31.91 -30.69 13.77
CA ALA A 436 32.35 -31.43 12.58
C ALA A 436 33.86 -31.78 12.57
N SER A 437 34.63 -31.30 13.56
CA SER A 437 36.07 -31.58 13.69
C SER A 437 36.42 -32.28 15.03
N PRO A 438 36.03 -33.54 15.27
CA PRO A 438 36.29 -34.22 16.54
C PRO A 438 37.75 -34.74 16.71
N GLY A 439 38.72 -34.27 15.92
CA GLY A 439 39.99 -34.99 15.71
C GLY A 439 41.29 -34.25 16.04
N ALA A 440 41.29 -33.17 16.82
CA ALA A 440 42.52 -32.41 17.12
C ALA A 440 42.81 -32.23 18.62
N SER A 441 42.27 -33.10 19.48
CA SER A 441 42.59 -33.12 20.92
C SER A 441 42.88 -34.54 21.42
N ALA A 442 43.67 -35.30 20.66
CA ALA A 442 44.27 -36.57 21.09
C ALA A 442 45.60 -36.83 20.35
N ALA A 443 46.56 -35.92 20.53
CA ALA A 443 48.01 -36.03 20.33
C ALA A 443 48.51 -34.58 20.55
N ILE A 444 49.26 -34.23 21.58
CA ILE A 444 50.42 -34.85 22.23
C ILE A 444 50.36 -34.57 23.74
#